data_AF-A0A9W7BIH4-F1
#
_entry.id   AF-A0A9W7BIH4-F1
#
_cell.length_a   1.000
_cell.length_b   1.000
_cell.length_c   1.000
_cell.angle_alpha   90.00
_cell.angle_beta   90.00
_cell.angle_gamma   90.00
#
_symmetry.space_group_name_H-M   'P 1'
#
loop_
_entity.id
_entity.type
_entity.pdbx_description
1 polymer ?
#
loop_
_entity_poly.entity_id
_entity_poly.type
_entity_poly.pdbx_seq_one_letter_code
_entity_poly.pdbx_strand_id
1 'polypeptide(L)'
;MLIFWTAGIHITSSHPCDSEHAANCPAAAGERLGECLEALSDNSSSQACKEWLHVQSVCSSELLDQCDKRNEGSPCKYNDDAIPCLAFWTHPDYRVGYSVACKELLPKGEKEEISEETKSERRRRKEERKRKRREKMEKEQEGNPLNLPDPGEL
;
A
#
# COMPACT_ATOMS: atom_id res chain seq x y z
N MET A 1 25.71 26.44 0.53
CA MET A 1 24.65 25.91 -0.35
C MET A 1 24.44 24.45 -0.01
N LEU A 2 23.41 24.14 0.79
CA LEU A 2 23.01 22.75 1.06
C LEU A 2 21.86 22.43 0.11
N ILE A 3 22.16 21.70 -0.96
CA ILE A 3 21.13 21.20 -1.88
C ILE A 3 20.60 19.90 -1.25
N PHE A 4 19.45 20.00 -0.57
CA PHE A 4 18.70 18.83 -0.13
C PHE A 4 18.06 18.17 -1.35
N TRP A 5 18.76 17.20 -1.95
CA TRP A 5 18.16 16.24 -2.87
C TRP A 5 17.37 15.22 -2.03
N THR A 6 16.13 15.54 -1.69
CA THR A 6 15.19 14.53 -1.20
C THR A 6 14.58 13.82 -2.42
N ALA A 7 15.19 12.70 -2.80
CA ALA A 7 14.57 11.73 -3.69
C ALA A 7 13.37 11.12 -2.95
N GLY A 8 12.21 11.74 -3.10
CA GLY A 8 10.95 11.22 -2.58
C GLY A 8 10.51 10.06 -3.45
N ILE A 9 10.54 8.84 -2.91
CA ILE A 9 9.93 7.67 -3.54
C ILE A 9 8.41 7.89 -3.51
N HIS A 10 7.84 8.29 -4.65
CA HIS A 10 6.40 8.32 -4.83
C HIS A 10 5.89 6.88 -4.93
N ILE A 11 5.32 6.36 -3.84
CA ILE A 11 4.61 5.08 -3.83
C ILE A 11 3.34 5.26 -4.67
N THR A 12 3.40 4.88 -5.94
CA THR A 12 2.22 4.75 -6.80
C THR A 12 1.42 3.51 -6.39
N SER A 13 0.13 3.46 -6.73
CA SER A 13 -0.77 2.33 -6.40
C SER A 13 -0.43 1.02 -7.14
N SER A 14 0.67 0.97 -7.89
CA SER A 14 1.14 -0.15 -8.69
C SER A 14 2.53 -0.55 -8.18
N HIS A 15 2.85 -1.84 -8.21
CA HIS A 15 4.11 -2.34 -7.65
C HIS A 15 5.28 -1.73 -8.44
N PRO A 16 6.34 -1.21 -7.78
CA PRO A 16 7.42 -0.47 -8.45
C PRO A 16 8.15 -1.27 -9.54
N CYS A 17 8.05 -2.59 -9.52
CA CYS A 17 8.62 -3.51 -10.52
C CYS A 17 7.59 -4.20 -11.42
N ASP A 18 6.32 -3.76 -11.44
CA ASP A 18 5.25 -4.44 -12.22
C ASP A 18 5.62 -4.61 -13.70
N SER A 19 6.19 -3.57 -14.30
CA SER A 19 6.62 -3.59 -15.71
C SER A 19 7.72 -4.60 -15.98
N GLU A 20 8.73 -4.66 -15.11
CA GLU A 20 9.89 -5.51 -15.20
C GLU A 20 9.54 -6.96 -14.90
N HIS A 21 8.67 -7.18 -13.92
CA HIS A 21 8.13 -8.49 -13.57
C HIS A 21 7.39 -9.08 -14.76
N ALA A 22 6.43 -8.36 -15.32
CA ALA A 22 5.65 -8.83 -16.46
C ALA A 22 6.51 -9.08 -17.71
N ALA A 23 7.53 -8.24 -17.95
CA ALA A 23 8.35 -8.31 -19.15
C ALA A 23 9.44 -9.41 -19.08
N ASN A 24 10.10 -9.57 -17.92
CA ASN A 24 11.31 -10.40 -17.81
C ASN A 24 11.15 -11.60 -16.87
N CYS A 25 10.25 -11.52 -15.89
CA CYS A 25 10.12 -12.52 -14.84
C CYS A 25 8.69 -13.11 -14.71
N PRO A 26 7.94 -13.38 -15.79
CA PRO A 26 6.50 -13.68 -15.72
C PRO A 26 6.15 -14.98 -14.97
N ALA A 27 7.11 -15.90 -14.84
CA ALA A 27 6.93 -17.17 -14.13
C ALA A 27 7.49 -17.15 -12.69
N ALA A 28 8.12 -16.05 -12.28
CA ALA A 28 8.73 -15.91 -10.96
C ALA A 28 7.73 -15.30 -9.96
N ALA A 29 7.80 -15.74 -8.70
CA ALA A 29 7.01 -15.24 -7.58
C ALA A 29 7.82 -15.33 -6.28
N GLY A 30 7.49 -14.48 -5.30
CA GLY A 30 8.16 -14.44 -4.00
C GLY A 30 9.66 -14.24 -4.12
N GLU A 31 10.46 -15.03 -3.41
CA GLU A 31 11.92 -14.89 -3.41
C GLU A 31 12.55 -15.06 -4.80
N ARG A 32 12.01 -15.98 -5.61
CA ARG A 32 12.47 -16.18 -6.99
C ARG A 32 12.22 -14.96 -7.88
N LEU A 33 11.19 -14.17 -7.58
CA LEU A 33 10.94 -12.93 -8.27
C LEU A 33 12.03 -11.90 -7.94
N GLY A 34 12.41 -11.78 -6.68
CA GLY A 34 13.52 -10.94 -6.25
C GLY A 34 14.82 -11.30 -6.96
N GLU A 35 15.20 -12.58 -6.95
CA GLU A 35 16.40 -13.07 -7.64
C GLU A 35 16.37 -12.77 -9.15
N CYS A 36 15.21 -12.96 -9.79
CA CYS A 36 15.05 -12.68 -11.21
C CYS A 36 15.19 -11.19 -11.51
N LEU A 37 14.57 -10.32 -10.71
CA LEU A 37 14.61 -8.87 -10.88
C LEU A 37 15.99 -8.29 -10.56
N GLU A 38 16.70 -8.83 -9.57
CA GLU A 38 18.08 -8.46 -9.22
C GLU A 38 19.08 -8.88 -10.30
N ALA A 39 18.80 -9.97 -11.02
CA ALA A 39 19.62 -10.43 -12.13
C ALA A 39 19.45 -9.56 -13.40
N LEU A 40 18.43 -8.69 -13.46
CA LEU A 40 18.30 -7.72 -14.54
C LEU A 40 19.43 -6.69 -14.45
N SER A 41 20.05 -6.39 -15.59
CA SER A 41 21.12 -5.39 -15.62
C SER A 41 20.60 -4.02 -15.17
N ASP A 42 21.49 -3.18 -14.65
CA ASP A 42 21.15 -1.82 -14.22
C ASP A 42 20.43 -0.99 -15.29
N ASN A 43 20.62 -1.27 -16.58
CA ASN A 43 19.95 -0.49 -17.64
C ASN A 43 18.56 -1.04 -18.01
N SER A 44 18.18 -2.20 -17.48
CA SER A 44 16.95 -2.92 -17.83
C SER A 44 15.82 -2.71 -16.83
N SER A 45 16.13 -2.21 -15.63
CA SER A 45 15.15 -1.95 -14.57
C SER A 45 14.96 -0.45 -14.37
N SER A 46 13.71 -0.02 -14.17
CA SER A 46 13.39 1.35 -13.78
C SER A 46 14.05 1.71 -12.45
N GLN A 47 14.33 3.00 -12.27
CA GLN A 47 14.89 3.51 -11.02
C GLN A 47 14.00 3.17 -9.81
N ALA A 48 12.68 3.25 -9.98
CA ALA A 48 11.72 2.91 -8.93
C ALA A 48 11.82 1.42 -8.53
N CYS A 49 11.93 0.51 -9.51
CA CYS A 49 12.11 -0.90 -9.22
C CYS A 49 13.43 -1.16 -8.49
N LYS A 50 14.53 -0.52 -8.89
CA LYS A 50 15.82 -0.69 -8.22
C LYS A 50 15.81 -0.20 -6.78
N GLU A 51 15.24 0.98 -6.55
CA GLU A 51 15.10 1.53 -5.19
C GLU A 51 14.25 0.60 -4.32
N TRP A 52 13.19 0.03 -4.88
CA TRP A 52 12.38 -0.97 -4.21
C TRP A 52 13.17 -2.24 -3.85
N LEU A 53 13.90 -2.83 -4.81
CA LEU A 53 14.76 -3.99 -4.56
C LEU A 53 15.83 -3.68 -3.50
N HIS A 54 16.40 -2.48 -3.54
CA HIS A 54 17.40 -2.04 -2.57
C HIS A 54 16.81 -1.95 -1.15
N VAL A 55 15.62 -1.36 -0.99
CA VAL A 55 14.88 -1.35 0.28
C VAL A 55 14.62 -2.78 0.77
N GLN A 56 14.14 -3.66 -0.11
CA GLN A 56 13.86 -5.07 0.22
C GLN A 56 15.11 -5.82 0.70
N SER A 57 16.26 -5.57 0.07
CA SER A 57 17.53 -6.20 0.42
C SER A 57 18.04 -5.71 1.79
N VAL A 58 18.09 -4.40 1.99
CA VAL A 58 18.64 -3.78 3.22
C VAL A 58 17.71 -3.95 4.41
N CYS A 59 16.39 -3.89 4.21
CA CYS A 59 15.38 -4.05 5.27
C CYS A 59 14.89 -5.50 5.40
N SER A 60 15.58 -6.48 4.80
CA SER A 60 15.09 -7.86 4.70
C SER A 60 14.78 -8.50 6.05
N SER A 61 15.64 -8.31 7.06
CA SER A 61 15.42 -8.84 8.41
C SER A 61 14.18 -8.25 9.09
N GLU A 62 13.95 -6.96 8.93
CA GLU A 62 12.83 -6.25 9.50
C GLU A 62 11.53 -6.60 8.78
N LEU A 63 11.59 -6.80 7.46
CA LEU A 63 10.44 -7.23 6.67
C LEU A 63 9.98 -8.62 7.15
N LEU A 64 10.92 -9.53 7.39
CA LEU A 64 10.62 -10.85 7.94
C LEU A 64 10.02 -10.75 9.35
N ASP A 65 10.61 -9.96 10.26
CA ASP A 65 10.10 -9.89 11.64
C ASP A 65 8.74 -9.18 11.77
N GLN A 66 8.50 -8.15 10.96
CA GLN A 66 7.35 -7.25 11.16
C GLN A 66 6.22 -7.50 10.17
N CYS A 67 6.54 -7.88 8.94
CA CYS A 67 5.53 -8.10 7.90
C CYS A 67 5.06 -9.56 7.85
N ASP A 68 5.91 -10.56 8.09
CA ASP A 68 5.48 -11.98 8.03
C ASP A 68 4.41 -12.32 9.08
N LYS A 69 4.40 -11.61 10.22
CA LYS A 69 3.34 -11.71 11.24
C LYS A 69 1.96 -11.36 10.69
N ARG A 70 1.88 -10.51 9.66
CA ARG A 70 0.60 -10.20 8.97
C ARG A 70 0.25 -11.21 7.90
N ASN A 71 1.25 -11.87 7.32
CA ASN A 71 1.10 -12.75 6.16
C ASN A 71 1.00 -14.23 6.52
N GLU A 72 0.54 -14.55 7.74
CA GLU A 72 0.34 -15.93 8.21
C GLU A 72 1.59 -16.82 8.03
N GLY A 73 2.79 -16.23 8.13
CA GLY A 73 4.06 -16.94 7.96
C GLY A 73 4.56 -17.08 6.52
N SER A 74 3.90 -16.42 5.56
CA SER A 74 4.44 -16.27 4.19
C SER A 74 5.40 -15.08 4.12
N PRO A 75 6.58 -15.23 3.50
CA PRO A 75 7.55 -14.15 3.41
C PRO A 75 6.98 -12.96 2.63
N CYS A 76 6.94 -11.78 3.24
CA CYS A 76 6.51 -10.55 2.56
C CYS A 76 7.52 -10.07 1.51
N LYS A 77 8.75 -10.60 1.55
CA LYS A 77 9.86 -10.22 0.66
C LYS A 77 9.48 -10.37 -0.81
N TYR A 78 9.65 -9.30 -1.59
CA TYR A 78 9.33 -9.20 -3.03
C TYR A 78 7.89 -9.58 -3.42
N ASN A 79 6.96 -9.57 -2.46
CA ASN A 79 5.53 -9.73 -2.72
C ASN A 79 4.82 -8.39 -2.59
N ASP A 80 3.65 -8.30 -3.21
CA ASP A 80 2.78 -7.11 -3.14
C ASP A 80 2.44 -6.71 -1.70
N ASP A 81 2.43 -7.67 -0.77
CA ASP A 81 2.17 -7.43 0.66
C ASP A 81 3.27 -6.65 1.39
N ALA A 82 4.49 -6.60 0.85
CA ALA A 82 5.51 -5.71 1.38
C ALA A 82 5.17 -4.23 1.15
N ILE A 83 4.42 -3.88 0.09
CA ILE A 83 4.04 -2.50 -0.20
C ILE A 83 3.17 -1.91 0.93
N PRO A 84 2.01 -2.50 1.29
CA PRO A 84 1.22 -1.97 2.39
C PRO A 84 2.01 -2.04 3.70
N CYS A 85 2.85 -3.05 3.92
CA CYS A 85 3.69 -3.11 5.12
C CYS A 85 4.66 -1.91 5.21
N LEU A 86 5.43 -1.65 4.15
CA LEU A 86 6.38 -0.54 4.07
C LEU A 86 5.69 0.82 4.09
N ALA A 87 4.47 0.93 3.56
CA ALA A 87 3.67 2.14 3.69
C ALA A 87 3.37 2.47 5.17
N PHE A 88 3.09 1.47 6.02
CA PHE A 88 2.91 1.68 7.46
C PHE A 88 4.19 2.10 8.18
N TRP A 89 5.37 1.73 7.66
CA TRP A 89 6.67 2.02 8.28
C TRP A 89 7.09 3.49 8.17
N THR A 90 6.43 4.25 7.31
CA THR A 90 6.61 5.71 7.25
C THR A 90 6.10 6.42 8.51
N HIS A 91 5.26 5.76 9.31
CA HIS A 91 4.73 6.31 10.54
C HIS A 91 5.81 6.28 11.67
N PRO A 92 6.07 7.41 12.35
CA PRO A 92 7.17 7.53 13.32
C PRO A 92 7.14 6.48 14.43
N ASP A 93 5.94 6.15 14.93
CA ASP A 93 5.75 5.20 16.03
C ASP A 93 6.22 3.78 15.69
N TYR A 94 6.26 3.42 14.41
CA TYR A 94 6.68 2.08 13.95
C TYR A 94 8.17 2.04 13.58
N ARG A 95 8.86 3.17 13.46
CA ARG A 95 10.31 3.21 13.20
C ARG A 95 11.15 2.74 14.39
N VAL A 96 10.55 2.54 15.56
CA VAL A 96 11.23 2.06 16.76
C VAL A 96 11.45 0.54 16.64
N GLY A 97 12.61 0.15 16.13
CA GLY A 97 12.98 -1.26 15.98
C GLY A 97 13.80 -1.54 14.72
N TYR A 98 13.73 -0.66 13.71
CA TYR A 98 14.46 -0.86 12.46
C TYR A 98 15.93 -0.49 12.60
N SER A 99 16.78 -1.18 11.83
CA SER A 99 18.20 -0.81 11.67
C SER A 99 18.35 0.62 11.14
N VAL A 100 19.52 1.20 11.39
CA VAL A 100 19.87 2.53 10.89
C VAL A 100 19.84 2.55 9.36
N ALA A 101 20.43 1.53 8.72
CA ALA A 101 20.46 1.40 7.27
C ALA A 101 19.05 1.37 6.65
N CYS A 102 18.13 0.57 7.23
CA CYS A 102 16.76 0.54 6.73
C CYS A 102 16.04 1.88 6.91
N LYS A 103 16.21 2.55 8.06
CA LYS A 103 15.59 3.87 8.34
C LYS A 103 16.01 4.97 7.36
N GLU A 104 17.24 4.90 6.87
CA GLU A 104 17.78 5.88 5.92
C GLU A 104 17.18 5.73 4.52
N LEU A 105 16.78 4.51 4.14
CA LEU A 105 16.15 4.22 2.84
C LEU A 105 14.64 4.46 2.84
N LEU A 106 13.98 4.34 4.00
CA LEU A 106 12.55 4.58 4.09
C LEU A 106 12.25 6.07 3.89
N PRO A 107 11.23 6.42 3.07
CA PRO A 107 10.77 7.79 2.94
C PRO A 107 10.57 8.39 4.32
N LYS A 108 11.26 9.50 4.60
CA LYS A 108 11.00 10.25 5.82
C LYS A 108 9.55 10.68 5.71
N GLY A 109 8.70 10.17 6.61
CA GLY A 109 7.37 10.70 6.78
C GLY A 109 7.54 12.16 7.19
N GLU A 110 7.59 13.06 6.21
CA GLU A 110 7.31 14.45 6.48
C GLU A 110 5.94 14.43 7.12
N LYS A 111 5.84 14.99 8.33
CA LYS A 111 4.54 15.31 8.88
C LYS A 111 3.95 16.28 7.87
N GLU A 112 3.18 15.78 6.91
CA GLU A 112 2.27 16.63 6.16
C GLU A 112 1.43 17.28 7.26
N GLU A 113 1.69 18.55 7.53
CA GLU A 113 0.71 19.40 8.18
C GLU A 113 -0.47 19.45 7.20
N ILE A 114 -1.34 18.45 7.31
CA ILE A 114 -2.59 18.40 6.56
C ILE A 114 -3.31 19.69 6.96
N SER A 115 -3.38 20.64 6.03
CA SER A 115 -4.02 21.92 6.29
C SER A 115 -5.44 21.68 6.78
N GLU A 116 -5.95 22.57 7.64
CA GLU A 116 -7.35 22.47 8.10
C GLU A 116 -8.33 22.42 6.93
N GLU A 117 -7.97 23.03 5.80
CA GLU A 117 -8.74 22.97 4.55
C GLU A 117 -8.84 21.55 4.00
N THR A 118 -7.74 20.81 3.92
CA THR A 118 -7.73 19.40 3.48
C THR A 118 -8.47 18.49 4.47
N LYS A 119 -8.41 18.75 5.78
CA LYS A 119 -9.21 18.03 6.79
C LYS A 119 -10.70 18.30 6.63
N SER A 120 -11.07 19.55 6.40
CA SER A 120 -12.47 19.97 6.21
C SER A 120 -13.07 19.33 4.95
N GLU A 121 -12.30 19.27 3.85
CA GLU A 121 -12.75 18.66 2.61
C GLU A 121 -12.89 17.14 2.75
N ARG A 122 -11.95 16.48 3.45
CA ARG A 122 -12.05 15.05 3.76
C ARG A 122 -13.28 14.74 4.62
N ARG A 123 -13.63 15.61 5.58
CA ARG A 123 -14.87 15.49 6.37
C ARG A 123 -16.10 15.64 5.50
N ARG A 124 -16.16 16.68 4.65
CA ARG A 124 -17.29 16.92 3.74
C ARG A 124 -17.52 15.73 2.80
N ARG A 125 -16.47 15.20 2.18
CA ARG A 125 -16.54 14.01 1.31
C ARG A 125 -17.04 12.77 2.05
N LYS A 126 -16.66 12.59 3.33
CA LYS A 126 -17.10 11.46 4.16
C LYS A 126 -18.59 11.56 4.51
N GLU A 127 -19.08 12.76 4.82
CA GLU A 127 -20.50 13.02 5.10
C GLU A 127 -21.36 12.84 3.86
N GLU A 128 -20.93 13.36 2.71
CA GLU A 128 -21.64 13.20 1.45
C GLU A 128 -21.81 11.72 1.06
N ARG A 129 -20.74 10.92 1.22
CA ARG A 129 -20.80 9.47 0.99
C ARG A 129 -21.78 8.77 1.95
N LYS A 130 -21.81 9.19 3.23
CA LYS A 130 -22.78 8.64 4.19
C LYS A 130 -24.21 9.00 3.82
N ARG A 131 -24.46 10.24 3.41
CA ARG A 131 -25.79 10.70 2.97
C ARG A 131 -26.27 9.91 1.75
N LYS A 132 -25.45 9.81 0.70
CA LYS A 132 -25.75 9.02 -0.50
C LYS A 132 -26.07 7.55 -0.19
N ARG A 133 -25.37 6.94 0.78
CA ARG A 133 -25.68 5.58 1.24
C ARG A 133 -27.04 5.48 1.92
N ARG A 134 -27.42 6.45 2.75
CA ARG A 134 -28.74 6.49 3.40
C ARG A 134 -29.86 6.63 2.37
N GLU A 135 -29.74 7.60 1.46
CA GLU A 135 -30.70 7.81 0.38
C GLU A 135 -30.86 6.56 -0.51
N LYS A 136 -29.78 5.82 -0.75
CA LYS A 136 -29.84 4.56 -1.50
C LYS A 136 -30.62 3.48 -0.74
N MET A 137 -30.37 3.32 0.57
CA MET A 137 -31.09 2.34 1.40
C MET A 137 -32.59 2.68 1.55
N GLU A 138 -32.92 3.96 1.66
CA GLU A 138 -34.32 4.43 1.74
C GLU A 138 -35.06 4.13 0.42
N LYS A 139 -34.45 4.40 -0.73
CA LYS A 139 -35.02 4.05 -2.04
C LYS A 139 -35.16 2.54 -2.25
N GLU A 140 -34.21 1.75 -1.76
CA GLU A 140 -34.30 0.28 -1.81
C GLU A 140 -35.41 -0.27 -0.90
N GLN A 141 -35.71 0.41 0.22
CA GLN A 141 -36.86 0.07 1.08
C GLN A 141 -38.20 0.49 0.47
N GLU A 142 -38.29 1.66 -0.16
CA GLU A 142 -39.51 2.12 -0.84
C GLU A 142 -39.80 1.34 -2.14
N GLY A 143 -38.75 0.85 -2.81
CA GLY A 143 -38.85 0.08 -4.06
C GLY A 143 -39.05 -1.43 -3.89
N ASN A 144 -38.98 -1.95 -2.66
CA ASN A 144 -39.25 -3.36 -2.36
C ASN A 144 -40.63 -3.49 -1.72
N PRO A 145 -41.73 -3.68 -2.49
CA PRO A 145 -43.01 -4.03 -1.90
C PRO A 145 -42.83 -5.41 -1.26
N LEU A 146 -42.70 -5.43 0.06
CA LEU A 146 -43.02 -6.60 0.85
C LEU A 146 -44.40 -7.08 0.41
N ASN A 147 -44.43 -8.15 -0.39
CA ASN A 147 -45.56 -9.06 -0.43
C ASN A 147 -45.69 -9.59 1.00
N LEU A 148 -46.44 -8.86 1.85
CA LEU A 148 -47.03 -9.47 3.02
C LEU A 148 -48.07 -10.45 2.49
N PRO A 149 -47.97 -11.77 2.75
CA PRO A 149 -49.05 -12.68 2.44
C PRO A 149 -50.29 -12.21 3.19
N ASP A 150 -51.39 -12.10 2.44
CA ASP A 150 -52.71 -11.75 2.95
C ASP A 150 -53.09 -12.73 4.07
N PRO A 151 -53.40 -12.27 5.30
CA PRO A 151 -53.73 -13.16 6.42
C PRO A 151 -55.16 -13.75 6.31
N GLY A 152 -55.70 -13.92 5.11
CA GLY A 152 -57.13 -14.08 4.84
C GLY A 152 -57.57 -15.35 4.08
N GLU A 153 -56.80 -16.43 4.06
CA GLU A 153 -57.30 -17.73 3.56
C GLU A 153 -57.28 -18.81 4.66
N LEU A 154 -58.40 -18.88 5.41
CA LEU A 154 -58.90 -20.05 6.14
C LEU A 154 -60.43 -20.03 6.15
#